data_AF-A0A8J6DPS8-F1
#
_entry.id   AF-A0A8J6DPS8-F1
#
_cell.length_a   1.000
_cell.length_b   1.000
_cell.length_c   1.000
_cell.angle_alpha   90.00
_cell.angle_beta   90.00
_cell.angle_gamma   90.00
#
_symmetry.space_group_name_H-M   'P 1'
#
loop_
_entity.id
_entity.type
_entity.pdbx_description
1 polymer ?
#
loop_
_entity_poly.entity_id
_entity_poly.type
_entity_poly.pdbx_seq_one_letter_code
_entity_poly.pdbx_strand_id
1 'polypeptide(L)'
;PSNKVNISSSLESEDISLETTVPTDDISSSEERDGKMKITRQLIERKELLHNIQLLKIELSQKNMMIDNLKVDYLTKIEELEEKLNDALHQKQLLTLRLDNQLTFQQKDTRKYQELMKQEMETILLRQKQLEETNLQLREKAGDIRRNLRDFELTEEQYVKLRGFPEDQLSIPEFVSIRFYELVSPLKKEISELQVKKNELLEELTENKGHLKQLTE
;
A
#
# COMPACT_ATOMS: atom_id res chain seq x y z
N PRO A 1 -15.19 6.96 -51.19
CA PRO A 1 -16.55 6.35 -51.12
C PRO A 1 -17.52 7.33 -50.44
N SER A 2 -18.01 8.33 -51.16
CA SER A 2 -19.34 8.33 -51.80
C SER A 2 -20.51 8.23 -50.81
N ASN A 3 -21.01 9.37 -50.35
CA ASN A 3 -22.41 9.73 -50.57
C ASN A 3 -22.60 11.23 -50.33
N LYS A 4 -22.52 12.00 -51.41
CA LYS A 4 -23.15 13.33 -51.50
C LYS A 4 -24.63 13.07 -51.77
N VAL A 5 -25.50 13.49 -50.86
CA VAL A 5 -26.93 13.63 -51.17
C VAL A 5 -27.26 15.10 -51.05
N ASN A 6 -27.27 15.75 -52.20
CA ASN A 6 -27.90 17.05 -52.39
C ASN A 6 -29.40 16.88 -52.14
N ILE A 7 -29.93 17.54 -51.12
CA ILE A 7 -31.37 17.71 -50.96
C ILE A 7 -31.67 19.13 -51.38
N SER A 8 -31.94 19.28 -52.68
CA SER A 8 -32.55 20.48 -53.24
C SER A 8 -34.00 20.52 -52.76
N SER A 9 -34.30 21.29 -51.71
CA SER A 9 -35.69 21.67 -51.41
C SER A 9 -36.03 22.90 -52.23
N SER A 10 -36.63 22.64 -53.39
CA SER A 10 -37.30 23.64 -54.21
C SER A 10 -38.35 24.37 -53.35
N LEU A 11 -38.13 25.65 -53.10
CA LEU A 11 -39.14 26.57 -52.55
C LEU A 11 -40.13 26.88 -53.67
N GLU A 12 -41.07 25.97 -53.92
CA GLU A 12 -42.28 26.30 -54.67
C GLU A 12 -43.17 27.13 -53.75
N SER A 13 -42.97 28.44 -53.88
CA SER A 13 -43.85 29.46 -53.31
C SER A 13 -45.17 29.36 -54.09
N GLU A 14 -46.22 28.83 -53.47
CA GLU A 14 -47.57 28.96 -54.00
C GLU A 14 -47.97 30.45 -53.93
N ASP A 15 -47.75 31.18 -55.03
CA ASP A 15 -48.45 32.44 -55.30
C ASP A 15 -49.94 32.12 -55.48
N ILE A 16 -50.68 32.09 -54.38
CA ILE A 16 -52.15 32.05 -54.44
C ILE A 16 -52.61 33.48 -54.67
N SER A 17 -52.70 33.82 -55.96
CA SER A 17 -53.42 34.98 -56.46
C SER A 17 -54.83 35.02 -55.84
N LEU A 18 -55.09 36.03 -55.03
CA LEU A 18 -56.42 36.40 -54.54
C LEU A 18 -57.20 37.09 -55.66
N GLU A 19 -57.61 36.32 -56.67
CA GLU A 19 -58.54 36.81 -57.68
C GLU A 19 -59.96 36.77 -57.11
N THR A 20 -60.42 37.92 -56.61
CA THR A 20 -61.81 38.13 -56.21
C THR A 20 -62.63 38.36 -57.47
N THR A 21 -63.12 37.30 -58.10
CA THR A 21 -64.13 37.45 -59.16
C THR A 21 -65.49 37.71 -58.51
N VAL A 22 -65.99 38.93 -58.69
CA VAL A 22 -67.36 39.32 -58.35
C VAL A 22 -68.30 38.59 -59.32
N PRO A 23 -69.31 37.85 -58.86
CA PRO A 23 -70.31 37.28 -59.76
C PRO A 23 -71.15 38.41 -60.37
N THR A 24 -71.05 38.61 -61.68
CA THR A 24 -72.06 39.34 -62.45
C THR A 24 -73.29 38.44 -62.58
N ASP A 25 -74.33 38.75 -61.81
CA ASP A 25 -75.65 38.15 -61.91
C ASP A 25 -76.32 38.55 -63.24
N ASP A 26 -76.47 37.61 -64.16
CA ASP A 26 -77.47 37.68 -65.24
C ASP A 26 -78.80 37.10 -64.73
N ILE A 27 -79.73 38.00 -64.39
CA ILE A 27 -81.12 37.67 -64.05
C ILE A 27 -81.88 37.23 -65.31
N SER A 28 -82.16 35.94 -65.44
CA SER A 28 -83.20 35.41 -66.33
C SER A 28 -84.38 34.83 -65.54
N SER A 29 -85.57 35.29 -65.91
CA SER A 29 -86.86 35.07 -65.26
C SER A 29 -87.76 34.20 -66.12
N SER A 30 -88.05 32.96 -65.68
CA SER A 30 -89.33 32.26 -65.90
C SER A 30 -89.43 31.09 -64.91
N GLU A 31 -90.64 30.63 -64.65
CA GLU A 31 -91.12 29.68 -63.63
C GLU A 31 -90.15 28.61 -63.09
N GLU A 32 -89.68 28.75 -61.84
CA GLU A 32 -89.07 27.65 -61.05
C GLU A 32 -88.84 28.04 -59.56
N ARG A 33 -89.89 28.45 -58.83
CA ARG A 33 -89.72 28.95 -57.44
C ARG A 33 -89.27 27.88 -56.43
N ASP A 34 -89.61 26.60 -56.64
CA ASP A 34 -89.21 25.51 -55.73
C ASP A 34 -87.80 24.94 -56.05
N GLY A 35 -87.33 25.07 -57.29
CA GLY A 35 -85.98 24.69 -57.73
C GLY A 35 -84.92 25.73 -57.36
N LYS A 36 -85.20 27.03 -57.57
CA LYS A 36 -84.28 28.12 -57.20
C LYS A 36 -83.96 28.14 -55.70
N MET A 37 -84.94 27.94 -54.82
CA MET A 37 -84.69 27.88 -53.37
C MET A 37 -83.79 26.70 -52.95
N LYS A 38 -83.92 25.54 -53.60
CA LYS A 38 -83.06 24.37 -53.38
C LYS A 38 -81.64 24.63 -53.87
N ILE A 39 -81.48 25.28 -55.03
CA ILE A 39 -80.18 25.66 -55.59
C ILE A 39 -79.47 26.69 -54.69
N THR A 40 -80.18 27.71 -54.18
CA THR A 40 -79.58 28.71 -53.27
C THR A 40 -79.15 28.08 -51.93
N ARG A 41 -79.95 27.15 -51.39
CA ARG A 41 -79.58 26.41 -50.16
C ARG A 41 -78.34 25.54 -50.35
N GLN A 42 -78.29 24.77 -51.44
CA GLN A 42 -77.11 23.95 -51.78
C GLN A 42 -75.85 24.80 -52.00
N LEU A 43 -76.00 26.00 -52.55
CA LEU A 43 -74.88 26.93 -52.74
C LEU A 43 -74.35 27.49 -51.42
N ILE A 44 -75.24 27.79 -50.46
CA ILE A 44 -74.87 28.24 -49.11
C ILE A 44 -74.16 27.10 -48.36
N GLU A 45 -74.74 25.90 -48.37
CA GLU A 45 -74.13 24.70 -47.76
C GLU A 45 -72.74 24.42 -48.36
N ARG A 46 -72.58 24.56 -49.68
CA ARG A 46 -71.28 24.42 -50.34
C ARG A 46 -70.28 25.49 -49.87
N LYS A 47 -70.70 26.75 -49.71
CA LYS A 47 -69.83 27.83 -49.21
C LYS A 47 -69.42 27.60 -47.76
N GLU A 48 -70.33 27.12 -46.91
CA GLU A 48 -70.04 26.76 -45.52
C GLU A 48 -69.05 25.59 -45.44
N LEU A 49 -69.25 24.54 -46.24
CA LEU A 49 -68.32 23.42 -46.31
C LEU A 49 -66.92 23.86 -46.79
N LEU A 50 -66.83 24.73 -47.79
CA LEU A 50 -65.55 25.29 -48.26
C LEU A 50 -64.86 26.11 -47.18
N HIS A 51 -65.59 26.93 -46.42
CA HIS A 51 -65.05 27.69 -45.31
C HIS A 51 -64.53 26.77 -44.18
N ASN A 52 -65.31 25.74 -43.81
CA ASN A 52 -64.89 24.74 -42.82
C ASN A 52 -63.62 24.00 -43.26
N ILE A 53 -63.49 23.67 -44.54
CA ILE A 53 -62.26 23.07 -45.10
C ILE A 53 -61.08 24.03 -44.95
N GLN A 54 -61.26 25.33 -45.20
CA GLN A 54 -60.20 26.32 -45.01
C GLN A 54 -59.77 26.43 -43.55
N LEU A 55 -60.72 26.47 -42.60
CA LEU A 55 -60.42 26.48 -41.18
C LEU A 55 -59.62 25.24 -40.75
N LEU A 56 -60.05 24.06 -41.21
CA LEU A 56 -59.35 22.81 -40.93
C LEU A 56 -57.93 22.79 -41.52
N LYS A 57 -57.72 23.35 -42.71
CA LYS A 57 -56.38 23.50 -43.31
C LYS A 57 -55.48 24.39 -42.48
N ILE A 58 -56.01 25.51 -41.97
CA ILE A 58 -55.26 26.43 -41.10
C ILE A 58 -54.90 25.73 -39.79
N GLU A 59 -55.87 25.08 -39.13
CA GLU A 59 -55.62 24.36 -37.88
C GLU A 59 -54.58 23.25 -38.09
N LEU A 60 -54.69 22.47 -39.16
CA LEU A 60 -53.72 21.43 -39.50
C LEU A 60 -52.31 22.02 -39.70
N SER A 61 -52.19 23.13 -40.42
CA SER A 61 -50.91 23.83 -40.61
C SER A 61 -50.32 24.30 -39.28
N GLN A 62 -51.14 24.89 -38.40
CA GLN A 62 -50.71 25.32 -37.07
C GLN A 62 -50.25 24.14 -36.20
N LYS A 63 -50.98 23.02 -36.22
CA LYS A 63 -50.58 21.79 -35.52
C LYS A 63 -49.27 21.23 -36.06
N ASN A 64 -49.07 21.25 -37.38
CA ASN A 64 -47.81 20.82 -38.00
C ASN A 64 -46.64 21.72 -37.54
N MET A 65 -46.81 23.04 -37.57
CA MET A 65 -45.78 23.97 -37.05
C MET A 65 -45.46 23.72 -35.58
N MET A 66 -46.47 23.43 -34.75
CA MET A 66 -46.25 23.11 -33.35
C MET A 66 -45.46 21.81 -33.17
N ILE A 67 -45.75 20.79 -33.97
CA ILE A 67 -45.01 19.51 -33.97
C ILE A 67 -43.55 19.74 -34.38
N ASP A 68 -43.32 20.53 -35.43
CA ASP A 68 -41.98 20.83 -35.93
C ASP A 68 -41.14 21.58 -34.89
N ASN A 69 -41.72 22.58 -34.22
CA ASN A 69 -41.05 23.29 -33.13
C ASN A 69 -40.67 22.35 -31.98
N LEU A 70 -41.62 21.51 -31.53
CA LEU A 70 -41.34 20.54 -30.47
C LEU A 70 -40.25 19.55 -30.90
N LYS A 71 -40.24 19.13 -32.17
CA LYS A 71 -39.21 18.24 -32.70
C LYS A 71 -37.83 18.90 -32.67
N VAL A 72 -37.73 20.18 -33.05
CA VAL A 72 -36.47 20.93 -32.95
C VAL A 72 -36.03 21.03 -31.50
N ASP A 73 -36.92 21.41 -30.58
CA ASP A 73 -36.60 21.52 -29.15
C ASP A 73 -36.08 20.18 -28.58
N TYR A 74 -36.73 19.07 -28.93
CA TYR A 74 -36.28 17.74 -28.51
C TYR A 74 -34.95 17.33 -29.14
N LEU A 75 -34.70 17.66 -30.42
CA LEU A 75 -33.42 17.37 -31.06
C LEU A 75 -32.28 18.15 -30.41
N THR A 76 -32.46 19.46 -30.18
CA THR A 76 -31.49 20.27 -29.44
C THR A 76 -31.28 19.72 -28.03
N LYS A 77 -32.35 19.25 -27.37
CA LYS A 77 -32.21 18.67 -26.04
C LYS A 77 -31.42 17.37 -26.03
N ILE A 78 -31.59 16.54 -27.07
CA ILE A 78 -30.83 15.30 -27.23
C ILE A 78 -29.35 15.64 -27.41
N GLU A 79 -29.01 16.58 -28.28
CA GLU A 79 -27.63 17.01 -28.53
C GLU A 79 -26.95 17.52 -27.24
N GLU A 80 -27.62 18.37 -26.46
CA GLU A 80 -27.11 18.84 -25.16
C GLU A 80 -26.84 17.70 -24.17
N LEU A 81 -27.72 16.69 -24.14
CA LEU A 81 -27.59 15.55 -23.23
C LEU A 81 -26.46 14.62 -23.68
N GLU A 82 -26.27 14.44 -24.99
CA GLU A 82 -25.17 13.67 -25.56
C GLU A 82 -23.81 14.33 -25.27
N GLU A 83 -23.71 15.65 -25.41
CA GLU A 83 -22.49 16.39 -25.04
C GLU A 83 -22.15 16.22 -23.56
N LYS A 84 -23.14 16.42 -22.66
CA LYS A 84 -22.95 16.22 -21.22
C LYS A 84 -22.55 14.80 -20.85
N LEU A 85 -23.11 13.81 -21.54
CA LEU A 85 -22.74 12.41 -21.34
C LEU A 85 -21.28 12.17 -21.75
N ASN A 86 -20.87 12.71 -22.90
CA ASN A 86 -19.50 12.59 -23.38
C ASN A 86 -18.50 13.25 -22.42
N ASP A 87 -18.81 14.44 -21.90
CA ASP A 87 -17.99 15.13 -20.90
C ASP A 87 -17.87 14.30 -19.61
N ALA A 88 -18.98 13.76 -19.12
CA ALA A 88 -18.99 12.92 -17.92
C ALA A 88 -18.15 11.64 -18.12
N LEU A 89 -18.24 11.02 -19.30
CA LEU A 89 -17.43 9.85 -19.66
C LEU A 89 -15.95 10.20 -19.73
N HIS A 90 -15.59 11.34 -20.32
CA HIS A 90 -14.21 11.78 -20.41
C HIS A 90 -13.62 12.06 -19.01
N GLN A 91 -14.35 12.77 -18.16
CA GLN A 91 -13.94 13.02 -16.77
C GLN A 91 -13.77 11.72 -15.99
N LYS A 92 -14.70 10.76 -16.15
CA LYS A 92 -14.59 9.44 -15.53
C LYS A 92 -13.31 8.73 -15.96
N GLN A 93 -13.01 8.70 -17.26
CA GLN A 93 -11.79 8.06 -17.76
C GLN A 93 -10.52 8.69 -17.19
N LEU A 94 -10.47 10.03 -17.13
CA LEU A 94 -9.34 10.74 -16.54
C LEU A 94 -9.14 10.41 -15.06
N LEU A 95 -10.23 10.37 -14.29
CA LEU A 95 -10.20 10.01 -12.88
C LEU A 95 -9.76 8.56 -12.67
N THR A 96 -10.26 7.62 -13.48
CA THR A 96 -9.83 6.22 -13.45
C THR A 96 -8.33 6.10 -13.70
N LEU A 97 -7.82 6.74 -14.75
CA LEU A 97 -6.38 6.72 -15.06
C LEU A 97 -5.54 7.32 -13.93
N ARG A 98 -6.01 8.41 -13.30
CA ARG A 98 -5.32 9.02 -12.17
C ARG A 98 -5.27 8.08 -10.97
N LEU A 99 -6.39 7.42 -10.66
CA LEU A 99 -6.49 6.47 -9.56
C LEU A 99 -5.59 5.24 -9.81
N ASP A 100 -5.63 4.68 -11.02
CA ASP A 100 -4.80 3.53 -11.39
C ASP A 100 -3.31 3.87 -11.31
N ASN A 101 -2.91 5.06 -11.78
CA ASN A 101 -1.53 5.52 -11.65
C ASN A 101 -1.11 5.69 -10.18
N GLN A 102 -1.98 6.24 -9.34
CA GLN A 102 -1.69 6.39 -7.90
C GLN A 102 -1.59 5.03 -7.21
N LEU A 103 -2.50 4.10 -7.52
CA LEU A 103 -2.51 2.76 -6.96
C LEU A 103 -1.25 1.98 -7.37
N THR A 104 -0.89 2.02 -8.65
CA THR A 104 0.30 1.33 -9.17
C THR A 104 1.59 1.90 -8.58
N PHE A 105 1.68 3.21 -8.38
CA PHE A 105 2.81 3.84 -7.72
C PHE A 105 2.91 3.40 -6.25
N GLN A 106 1.82 3.49 -5.49
CA GLN A 106 1.78 3.05 -4.10
C GLN A 106 2.13 1.56 -3.93
N GLN A 107 1.64 0.70 -4.82
CA GLN A 107 1.98 -0.72 -4.81
C GLN A 107 3.46 -0.97 -5.07
N LYS A 108 4.06 -0.25 -6.04
CA LYS A 108 5.50 -0.34 -6.33
C LYS A 108 6.35 0.11 -5.16
N ASP A 109 6.01 1.23 -4.53
CA ASP A 109 6.75 1.76 -3.39
C ASP A 109 6.62 0.86 -2.16
N THR A 110 5.41 0.35 -1.89
CA THR A 110 5.19 -0.61 -0.80
C THR A 110 6.04 -1.87 -1.00
N ARG A 111 6.09 -2.40 -2.23
CA ARG A 111 6.93 -3.58 -2.55
C ARG A 111 8.41 -3.29 -2.34
N LYS A 112 8.91 -2.15 -2.81
CA LYS A 112 10.32 -1.74 -2.61
C LYS A 112 10.65 -1.63 -1.11
N TYR A 113 9.77 -1.01 -0.34
CA TYR A 113 9.96 -0.85 1.10
C TYR A 113 9.94 -2.21 1.82
N GLN A 114 9.02 -3.10 1.46
CA GLN A 114 8.97 -4.46 2.01
C GLN A 114 10.23 -5.26 1.69
N GLU A 115 10.75 -5.15 0.47
CA GLU A 115 11.97 -5.84 0.06
C GLU A 115 13.20 -5.30 0.80
N LEU A 116 13.32 -3.99 0.95
CA LEU A 116 14.38 -3.36 1.75
C LEU A 116 14.32 -3.82 3.21
N MET A 117 13.14 -3.75 3.83
CA MET A 117 12.93 -4.19 5.21
C MET A 117 13.30 -5.68 5.39
N LYS A 118 12.98 -6.52 4.42
CA LYS A 118 13.33 -7.94 4.43
C LYS A 118 14.85 -8.13 4.38
N GLN A 119 15.57 -7.40 3.52
CA GLN A 119 17.03 -7.46 3.44
C GLN A 119 17.72 -6.97 4.72
N GLU A 120 17.22 -5.88 5.31
CA GLU A 120 17.72 -5.38 6.60
C GLU A 120 17.49 -6.40 7.72
N MET A 121 16.29 -6.99 7.78
CA MET A 121 15.95 -8.03 8.75
C MET A 121 16.85 -9.26 8.60
N GLU A 122 17.08 -9.74 7.38
CA GLU A 122 17.98 -10.87 7.11
C GLU A 122 19.42 -10.58 7.56
N THR A 123 19.90 -9.34 7.34
CA THR A 123 21.22 -8.90 7.79
C THR A 123 21.34 -8.90 9.32
N ILE A 124 20.32 -8.38 10.00
CA ILE A 124 20.26 -8.37 11.47
C ILE A 124 20.22 -9.80 12.02
N LEU A 125 19.38 -10.67 11.46
CA LEU A 125 19.26 -12.07 11.88
C LEU A 125 20.57 -12.83 11.69
N LEU A 126 21.25 -12.65 10.55
CA LEU A 126 22.55 -13.25 10.30
C LEU A 126 23.58 -12.79 11.34
N ARG A 127 23.62 -11.48 11.62
CA ARG A 127 24.52 -10.92 12.63
C ARG A 127 24.21 -11.44 14.03
N GLN A 128 22.94 -11.55 14.39
CA GLN A 128 22.52 -12.10 15.67
C GLN A 128 22.98 -13.55 15.82
N LYS A 129 22.79 -14.39 14.79
CA LYS A 129 23.24 -15.79 14.81
C LYS A 129 24.75 -15.91 15.03
N GLN A 130 25.55 -15.07 14.36
CA GLN A 130 27.00 -15.02 14.56
C GLN A 130 27.37 -14.61 15.99
N LEU A 131 26.65 -13.64 16.56
CA LEU A 131 26.88 -13.19 17.94
C LEU A 131 26.51 -14.28 18.94
N GLU A 132 25.43 -15.02 18.71
CA GLU A 132 25.03 -16.14 19.56
C GLU A 132 26.05 -17.27 19.52
N GLU A 133 26.56 -17.62 18.33
CA GLU A 133 27.60 -18.63 18.16
C GLU A 133 28.91 -18.23 18.84
N THR A 134 29.37 -16.98 18.63
CA THR A 134 30.58 -16.48 19.30
C THR A 134 30.42 -16.42 20.83
N ASN A 135 29.24 -16.05 21.33
CA ASN A 135 28.96 -16.04 22.77
C ASN A 135 29.03 -17.46 23.34
N LEU A 136 28.46 -18.45 22.63
CA LEU A 136 28.54 -19.86 23.02
C LEU A 136 30.00 -20.33 23.10
N GLN A 137 30.79 -20.07 22.06
CA GLN A 137 32.22 -20.41 22.04
C GLN A 137 33.00 -19.74 23.18
N LEU A 138 32.71 -18.48 23.49
CA LEU A 138 33.34 -17.77 24.61
C LEU A 138 32.96 -18.39 25.96
N ARG A 139 31.70 -18.80 26.15
CA ARG A 139 31.25 -19.47 27.36
C ARG A 139 31.92 -20.84 27.53
N GLU A 140 32.05 -21.60 26.46
CA GLU A 140 32.77 -22.87 26.46
C GLU A 140 34.24 -22.68 26.82
N LYS A 141 34.95 -21.76 26.15
CA LYS A 141 36.35 -21.41 26.47
C LYS A 141 36.52 -20.96 27.92
N ALA A 142 35.61 -20.14 28.45
CA ALA A 142 35.64 -19.74 29.86
C ALA A 142 35.39 -20.94 30.81
N GLY A 143 34.55 -21.89 30.40
CA GLY A 143 34.38 -23.18 31.09
C GLY A 143 35.65 -24.03 31.09
N ASP A 144 36.33 -24.12 29.96
CA ASP A 144 37.60 -24.84 29.80
C ASP A 144 38.69 -24.24 30.66
N ILE A 145 38.85 -22.92 30.63
CA ILE A 145 39.79 -22.21 31.50
C ILE A 145 39.50 -22.56 32.96
N ARG A 146 38.25 -22.42 33.44
CA ARG A 146 37.91 -22.76 34.84
C ARG A 146 38.22 -24.22 35.21
N ARG A 147 38.10 -25.16 34.28
CA ARG A 147 38.44 -26.57 34.51
C ARG A 147 39.95 -26.79 34.56
N ASN A 148 40.69 -26.19 33.63
CA ASN A 148 42.15 -26.28 33.56
C ASN A 148 42.82 -25.56 34.73
N LEU A 149 42.17 -24.54 35.29
CA LEU A 149 42.60 -23.79 36.46
C LEU A 149 42.23 -24.46 37.81
N ARG A 150 41.92 -25.77 37.85
CA ARG A 150 41.65 -26.47 39.13
C ARG A 150 42.91 -26.98 39.82
N ASP A 151 43.88 -27.46 39.05
CA ASP A 151 45.06 -28.15 39.56
C ASP A 151 46.34 -27.43 39.10
N PHE A 152 46.92 -26.62 39.99
CA PHE A 152 48.07 -25.75 39.70
C PHE A 152 49.40 -26.21 40.30
N GLU A 153 49.43 -27.38 40.93
CA GLU A 153 50.62 -27.80 41.65
C GLU A 153 51.76 -28.13 40.69
N LEU A 154 52.79 -27.29 40.69
CA LEU A 154 54.04 -27.51 39.99
C LEU A 154 55.07 -28.14 40.92
N THR A 155 55.86 -29.05 40.37
CA THR A 155 57.14 -29.42 40.97
C THR A 155 58.20 -28.36 40.68
N GLU A 156 59.26 -28.31 41.48
CA GLU A 156 60.35 -27.35 41.29
C GLU A 156 61.01 -27.47 39.90
N GLU A 157 61.18 -28.69 39.40
CA GLU A 157 61.69 -28.93 38.05
C GLU A 157 60.77 -28.38 36.95
N GLN A 158 59.45 -28.52 37.11
CA GLN A 158 58.47 -28.00 36.16
C GLN A 158 58.45 -26.47 36.17
N TYR A 159 58.52 -25.87 37.36
CA TYR A 159 58.60 -24.43 37.52
C TYR A 159 59.84 -23.84 36.83
N VAL A 160 61.03 -24.41 37.05
CA VAL A 160 62.28 -23.91 36.42
C VAL A 160 62.20 -23.99 34.90
N LYS A 161 61.62 -25.08 34.35
CA LYS A 161 61.41 -25.22 32.91
C LYS A 161 60.46 -24.15 32.37
N LEU A 162 59.29 -23.99 32.99
CA LEU A 162 58.26 -23.05 32.54
C LEU A 162 58.68 -21.58 32.67
N ARG A 163 59.43 -21.23 33.73
CA ARG A 163 59.95 -19.89 33.95
C ARG A 163 60.98 -19.43 32.91
N GLY A 164 61.57 -20.36 32.17
CA GLY A 164 62.50 -20.06 31.08
C GLY A 164 61.83 -19.48 29.82
N PHE A 165 60.51 -19.58 29.71
CA PHE A 165 59.75 -19.07 28.56
C PHE A 165 59.20 -17.65 28.82
N PRO A 166 59.10 -16.80 27.78
CA PRO A 166 58.44 -15.49 27.89
C PRO A 166 56.92 -15.64 28.06
N GLU A 167 56.29 -14.65 28.72
CA GLU A 167 54.86 -14.69 29.06
C GLU A 167 53.94 -14.86 27.83
N ASP A 168 54.30 -14.27 26.69
CA ASP A 168 53.52 -14.34 25.44
C ASP A 168 53.46 -15.77 24.83
N GLN A 169 54.36 -16.66 25.24
CA GLN A 169 54.42 -18.04 24.78
C GLN A 169 53.80 -19.03 25.77
N LEU A 170 53.47 -18.58 26.98
CA LEU A 170 52.85 -19.41 28.00
C LEU A 170 51.35 -19.48 27.76
N SER A 171 50.79 -20.69 27.89
CA SER A 171 49.35 -20.82 28.00
C SER A 171 48.86 -20.21 29.32
N ILE A 172 47.58 -19.80 29.35
CA ILE A 172 46.96 -19.22 30.56
C ILE A 172 47.15 -20.13 31.79
N PRO A 173 46.91 -21.47 31.73
CA PRO A 173 47.16 -22.34 32.86
C PRO A 173 48.62 -22.36 33.30
N GLU A 174 49.58 -22.43 32.37
CA GLU A 174 51.02 -22.43 32.70
C GLU A 174 51.44 -21.13 33.38
N PHE A 175 51.00 -19.99 32.84
CA PHE A 175 51.27 -18.69 33.43
C PHE A 175 50.73 -18.61 34.86
N VAL A 176 49.47 -19.02 35.08
CA VAL A 176 48.86 -19.01 36.41
C VAL A 176 49.56 -20.00 37.36
N SER A 177 49.94 -21.18 36.89
CA SER A 177 50.67 -22.18 37.67
C SER A 177 52.02 -21.66 38.16
N ILE A 178 52.78 -20.94 37.31
CA ILE A 178 54.04 -20.30 37.72
C ILE A 178 53.79 -19.31 38.85
N ARG A 179 52.82 -18.39 38.68
CA ARG A 179 52.48 -17.38 39.70
C ARG A 179 51.99 -18.01 40.99
N PHE A 180 51.18 -19.07 40.90
CA PHE A 180 50.71 -19.83 42.05
C PHE A 180 51.87 -20.48 42.81
N TYR A 181 52.80 -21.13 42.09
CA TYR A 181 53.99 -21.73 42.69
C TYR A 181 54.88 -20.69 43.39
N GLU A 182 55.15 -19.55 42.75
CA GLU A 182 55.95 -18.46 43.31
C GLU A 182 55.39 -17.94 44.66
N LEU A 183 54.06 -17.90 44.79
CA LEU A 183 53.40 -17.42 46.01
C LEU A 183 53.24 -18.51 47.08
N VAL A 184 52.90 -19.74 46.69
CA VAL A 184 52.52 -20.81 47.63
C VAL A 184 53.72 -21.60 48.14
N SER A 185 54.77 -21.78 47.33
CA SER A 185 55.99 -22.50 47.73
C SER A 185 56.66 -21.92 48.99
N PRO A 186 56.90 -20.61 49.12
CA PRO A 186 57.50 -20.05 50.34
C PRO A 186 56.61 -20.23 51.58
N LEU A 187 55.28 -20.05 51.43
CA LEU A 187 54.33 -20.25 52.53
C LEU A 187 54.30 -21.71 52.99
N LYS A 188 54.33 -22.68 52.05
CA LYS A 188 54.42 -24.10 52.38
C LYS A 188 55.70 -24.41 53.18
N LYS A 189 56.85 -23.83 52.79
CA LYS A 189 58.13 -23.97 53.52
C LYS A 189 58.03 -23.41 54.94
N GLU A 190 57.51 -22.19 55.09
CA GLU A 190 57.33 -21.56 56.40
C GLU A 190 56.41 -22.39 57.31
N ILE A 191 55.30 -22.91 56.79
CA ILE A 191 54.39 -23.79 57.55
C ILE A 191 55.13 -25.04 58.01
N SER A 192 55.92 -25.68 57.14
CA SER A 192 56.72 -26.86 57.50
C SER A 192 57.75 -26.54 58.59
N GLU A 193 58.47 -25.43 58.47
CA GLU A 193 59.44 -24.99 59.48
C GLU A 193 58.79 -24.70 60.84
N LEU A 194 57.64 -24.02 60.83
CA LEU A 194 56.86 -23.76 62.05
C LEU A 194 56.32 -25.04 62.68
N GLN A 195 55.92 -26.04 61.87
CA GLN A 195 55.50 -27.35 62.36
C GLN A 195 56.65 -28.10 63.03
N VAL A 196 57.86 -28.08 62.45
CA VAL A 196 59.05 -28.69 63.05
C VAL A 196 59.36 -28.04 64.40
N LYS A 197 59.45 -26.70 64.45
CA LYS A 197 59.70 -25.96 65.69
C LYS A 197 58.65 -26.23 66.77
N LYS A 198 57.38 -26.32 66.38
CA LYS A 198 56.29 -26.67 67.30
C LYS A 198 56.53 -28.04 67.93
N ASN A 199 56.94 -29.03 67.13
CA ASN A 199 57.17 -30.38 67.63
C ASN A 199 58.39 -30.43 68.56
N GLU A 200 59.50 -29.77 68.19
CA GLU A 200 60.69 -29.63 69.05
C GLU A 200 60.33 -29.02 70.41
N LEU A 201 59.59 -27.89 70.41
CA LEU A 201 59.14 -27.24 71.65
C LEU A 201 58.18 -28.10 72.47
N LEU A 202 57.34 -28.92 71.82
CA LEU A 202 56.47 -29.86 72.51
C LEU A 202 57.27 -30.98 73.17
N GLU A 203 58.28 -31.52 72.49
CA GLU A 203 59.20 -32.51 73.05
C GLU A 203 59.94 -31.94 74.26
N GLU A 204 60.56 -30.76 74.12
CA GLU A 204 61.23 -30.05 75.23
C GLU A 204 60.26 -29.79 76.41
N LEU A 205 59.02 -29.39 76.14
CA LEU A 205 58.01 -29.19 77.18
C LEU A 205 57.66 -30.50 77.89
N THR A 206 57.56 -31.62 77.16
CA THR A 206 57.29 -32.93 77.75
C THR A 206 58.44 -33.43 78.61
N GLU A 207 59.68 -33.26 78.16
CA GLU A 207 60.89 -33.60 78.92
C GLU A 207 60.99 -32.77 80.20
N ASN A 208 60.82 -31.44 80.09
CA ASN A 208 60.83 -30.54 81.24
C ASN A 208 59.74 -30.87 82.26
N LYS A 209 58.52 -31.22 81.81
CA LYS A 209 57.45 -31.70 82.71
C LYS A 209 57.83 -33.02 83.39
N GLY A 210 58.53 -33.92 82.69
CA GLY A 210 59.06 -35.15 83.25
C GLY A 210 60.09 -34.88 84.35
N HIS A 211 61.06 -34.02 84.09
CA HIS A 211 62.06 -33.60 85.07
C HIS A 211 61.45 -32.91 86.30
N LEU A 212 60.45 -32.04 86.09
CA LEU A 212 59.78 -31.36 87.21
C LEU A 212 59.06 -32.35 88.13
N LYS A 213 58.42 -33.40 87.57
CA LYS A 213 57.78 -34.46 88.36
C LYS A 213 58.81 -35.23 89.18
N GLN A 214 59.97 -35.57 88.60
CA GLN A 214 61.06 -36.26 89.31
C GLN A 214 61.69 -35.42 90.44
N LEU A 215 61.63 -34.10 90.36
CA LEU A 215 62.14 -33.18 91.40
C LEU A 215 61.12 -32.90 92.52
N THR A 216 59.85 -33.26 92.34
CA THR A 216 58.77 -33.00 93.29
C THR A 216 58.25 -34.26 93.99
N GLU A 217 58.76 -35.44 93.61
CA GLU A 217 58.68 -36.71 94.35
C GLU A 217 59.96 -36.94 95.18
#